data_AF-A0A355VW37-F1
#
_entry.id   AF-A0A355VW37-F1
#
_cell.length_a   1.000
_cell.length_b   1.000
_cell.length_c   1.000
_cell.angle_alpha   90.00
_cell.angle_beta   90.00
_cell.angle_gamma   90.00
#
_symmetry.space_group_name_H-M   'P 1'
#
loop_
_entity.id
_entity.type
_entity.pdbx_description
1 polymer ?
#
loop_
_entity_poly.entity_id
_entity_poly.type
_entity_poly.pdbx_seq_one_letter_code
_entity_poly.pdbx_strand_id
1 'polypeptide(L)'
;PRHNKMKGMGQVVSWSVRDESLHCEGIVNLYHEWAKETGAVTQSVKDDIIDVATTMVDLEDKFIDLAFELGDVEGMTAQDIKNYIRYIADWRLTQLRLPTKFGFFKYDGHGYEQVQSHPLPWLTEILNGVEHANFFEQRATEYSKASTQGTWEGSAGVWGNFDKLYKKDAA
;
A
#
# COMPACT_ATOMS: atom_id res chain seq x y z
N PRO A 1 -5.98 4.90 15.50
CA PRO A 1 -5.57 5.68 14.31
C PRO A 1 -6.13 7.11 14.33
N ARG A 2 -5.26 8.10 14.07
CA ARG A 2 -5.38 9.58 14.17
C ARG A 2 -6.17 10.17 15.35
N HIS A 3 -7.47 9.90 15.45
CA HIS A 3 -8.37 10.40 16.52
C HIS A 3 -8.75 9.32 17.54
N ASN A 4 -8.00 8.21 17.58
CA ASN A 4 -8.22 7.10 18.51
C ASN A 4 -9.58 6.37 18.37
N LYS A 5 -10.30 6.61 17.27
CA LYS A 5 -11.60 5.99 16.93
C LYS A 5 -11.38 4.70 16.12
N MET A 6 -12.33 3.76 16.19
CA MET A 6 -12.40 2.53 15.36
C MET A 6 -11.10 1.71 15.30
N LYS A 7 -10.43 1.50 16.44
CA LYS A 7 -9.09 0.87 16.50
C LYS A 7 -9.00 -0.49 15.80
N GLY A 8 -9.96 -1.38 16.05
CA GLY A 8 -9.97 -2.71 15.43
C GLY A 8 -10.11 -2.65 13.92
N MET A 9 -11.02 -1.81 13.41
CA MET A 9 -11.15 -1.56 11.97
C MET A 9 -9.88 -0.96 11.38
N GLY A 10 -9.28 0.01 12.07
CA GLY A 10 -8.03 0.64 11.63
C GLY A 10 -6.88 -0.36 11.49
N GLN A 11 -6.79 -1.35 12.38
CA GLN A 11 -5.78 -2.40 12.29
C GLN A 11 -5.99 -3.31 11.08
N VAL A 12 -7.23 -3.71 10.81
CA VAL A 12 -7.57 -4.50 9.61
C VAL A 12 -7.23 -3.73 8.34
N VAL A 13 -7.57 -2.45 8.27
CA VAL A 13 -7.22 -1.57 7.14
C VAL A 13 -5.70 -1.47 6.97
N SER A 14 -4.92 -1.34 8.04
CA SER A 14 -3.46 -1.31 7.94
C SER A 14 -2.88 -2.60 7.33
N TRP A 15 -3.44 -3.76 7.66
CA TRP A 15 -3.02 -5.03 7.03
C TRP A 15 -3.43 -5.10 5.57
N SER A 16 -4.65 -4.68 5.21
CA SER A 16 -5.07 -4.63 3.81
C SER A 16 -4.17 -3.70 2.99
N VAL A 17 -3.82 -2.52 3.51
CA VAL A 17 -2.90 -1.61 2.82
C VAL A 17 -1.53 -2.26 2.59
N ARG A 18 -1.04 -3.06 3.56
CA ARG A 18 0.21 -3.82 3.41
C ARG A 18 0.17 -4.81 2.27
N ASP A 19 -0.89 -5.60 2.21
CA ASP A 19 -1.03 -6.60 1.16
C ASP A 19 -1.11 -5.91 -0.22
N GLU A 20 -1.87 -4.82 -0.34
CA GLU A 20 -1.98 -4.11 -1.61
C GLU A 20 -0.71 -3.39 -2.05
N SER A 21 0.13 -2.94 -1.11
CA SER A 21 1.46 -2.43 -1.44
C SER A 21 2.36 -3.52 -2.03
N LEU A 22 2.34 -4.72 -1.45
CA LEU A 22 3.11 -5.86 -1.96
C LEU A 22 2.59 -6.32 -3.32
N HIS A 23 1.27 -6.34 -3.52
CA HIS A 23 0.66 -6.63 -4.83
C HIS A 23 1.10 -5.60 -5.88
N CYS A 24 1.06 -4.31 -5.55
CA CYS A 24 1.51 -3.25 -6.45
C CYS A 24 2.99 -3.42 -6.82
N GLU A 25 3.87 -3.65 -5.84
CA GLU A 25 5.31 -3.86 -6.09
C GLU A 25 5.54 -5.07 -7.00
N GLY A 26 4.86 -6.19 -6.72
CA GLY A 26 4.94 -7.40 -7.54
C GLY A 26 4.51 -7.17 -8.98
N ILE A 27 3.40 -6.47 -9.20
CA ILE A 27 2.88 -6.15 -10.53
C ILE A 27 3.82 -5.20 -11.28
N VAL A 28 4.38 -4.19 -10.61
CA VAL A 28 5.35 -3.27 -11.22
C VAL A 28 6.60 -4.03 -11.69
N ASN A 29 7.13 -4.94 -10.87
CA ASN A 29 8.29 -5.75 -11.24
C ASN A 29 7.97 -6.67 -12.44
N LEU A 30 6.82 -7.34 -12.41
CA LEU A 30 6.37 -8.18 -13.52
C LEU A 30 6.19 -7.37 -14.81
N TYR A 31 5.59 -6.18 -14.73
CA TYR A 31 5.44 -5.28 -15.87
C TYR A 31 6.79 -4.96 -16.51
N HIS A 32 7.82 -4.64 -15.73
CA HIS A 32 9.15 -4.30 -16.26
C HIS A 32 9.85 -5.51 -16.91
N GLU A 33 9.82 -6.68 -16.27
CA GLU A 33 10.44 -7.88 -16.85
C GLU A 33 9.69 -8.34 -18.10
N TRP A 34 8.35 -8.34 -18.07
CA TRP A 34 7.54 -8.66 -19.24
C TRP A 34 7.81 -7.71 -20.41
N ALA A 35 7.87 -6.40 -20.15
CA ALA A 35 8.18 -5.40 -21.16
C ALA A 35 9.56 -5.63 -21.80
N LYS A 36 10.55 -5.98 -20.97
CA LYS A 36 11.92 -6.26 -21.41
C LYS A 36 12.03 -7.53 -22.23
N GLU A 37 11.31 -8.60 -21.86
CA GLU A 37 11.36 -9.88 -22.55
C GLU A 37 10.57 -9.89 -23.85
N THR A 38 9.44 -9.19 -23.90
CA THR A 38 8.48 -9.31 -25.02
C THR A 38 8.44 -8.09 -25.94
N GLY A 39 8.86 -6.92 -25.45
CA GLY A 39 8.65 -5.65 -26.16
C GLY A 39 7.18 -5.22 -26.25
N ALA A 40 6.26 -5.86 -25.48
CA ALA A 40 4.82 -5.61 -25.57
C ALA A 40 4.40 -4.19 -25.16
N VAL A 41 5.21 -3.51 -24.34
CA VAL A 41 4.93 -2.13 -23.88
C VAL A 41 5.39 -1.12 -24.95
N THR A 42 4.64 -1.10 -26.05
CA THR A 42 4.79 -0.12 -27.13
C THR A 42 4.35 1.27 -26.68
N GLN A 43 4.60 2.30 -27.50
CA GLN A 43 4.12 3.64 -27.19
C GLN A 43 2.59 3.68 -27.02
N SER A 44 1.83 2.97 -27.85
CA SER A 44 0.36 2.94 -27.72
C SER A 44 -0.10 2.32 -26.39
N VAL A 45 0.61 1.29 -25.90
CA VAL A 45 0.30 0.68 -24.59
C VAL A 45 0.62 1.65 -23.45
N LYS A 46 1.73 2.40 -23.55
CA LYS A 46 2.08 3.43 -22.57
C LYS A 46 1.03 4.53 -22.51
N ASP A 47 0.58 4.99 -23.68
CA ASP A 47 -0.46 6.02 -23.79
C ASP A 47 -1.78 5.52 -23.20
N ASP A 48 -2.17 4.27 -23.48
CA ASP A 48 -3.37 3.63 -22.93
C ASP A 48 -3.32 3.50 -21.40
N ILE A 49 -2.18 3.10 -20.82
CA ILE A 49 -2.01 3.06 -19.35
C ILE A 49 -2.23 4.44 -18.72
N ILE A 50 -1.71 5.50 -19.36
CA ILE A 50 -1.84 6.88 -18.89
C ILE A 50 -3.28 7.37 -19.01
N ASP A 51 -3.98 7.00 -20.07
CA ASP A 51 -5.40 7.34 -20.27
C ASP A 51 -6.29 6.62 -19.26
N VAL A 52 -6.00 5.35 -18.95
CA VAL A 52 -6.65 4.60 -17.87
C VAL A 52 -6.40 5.27 -16.52
N ALA A 53 -5.17 5.69 -16.22
CA ALA A 53 -4.87 6.40 -14.98
C ALA A 53 -5.67 7.71 -14.86
N THR A 54 -5.77 8.46 -15.95
CA THR A 54 -6.56 9.71 -16.00
C THR A 54 -8.05 9.44 -15.78
N THR A 55 -8.59 8.42 -16.47
CA THR A 55 -9.99 8.00 -16.32
C THR A 55 -10.30 7.55 -14.89
N MET A 56 -9.39 6.80 -14.26
CA MET A 56 -9.54 6.36 -12.88
C MET A 56 -9.60 7.55 -11.92
N VAL A 57 -8.73 8.56 -12.08
CA VAL A 57 -8.77 9.77 -11.24
C VAL A 57 -10.12 10.50 -11.39
N ASP A 58 -10.66 10.61 -12.61
CA ASP A 58 -11.97 11.24 -12.83
C ASP A 58 -13.13 10.47 -12.19
N LEU A 59 -13.04 9.13 -12.14
CA LEU A 59 -14.02 8.28 -11.46
C LEU A 59 -13.89 8.41 -9.94
N GLU A 60 -12.67 8.40 -9.41
CA GLU A 60 -12.40 8.60 -7.99
C GLU A 60 -12.85 9.98 -7.51
N ASP A 61 -12.70 11.03 -8.32
CA ASP A 61 -13.21 12.36 -7.98
C ASP A 61 -14.73 12.34 -7.73
N LYS A 62 -15.49 11.66 -8.60
CA LYS A 62 -16.95 11.51 -8.44
C LYS A 62 -17.29 10.67 -7.22
N PHE A 63 -16.51 9.62 -6.96
CA PHE A 63 -16.70 8.80 -5.77
C PHE A 63 -16.42 9.59 -4.49
N ILE A 64 -15.39 10.43 -4.48
CA ILE A 64 -15.06 11.29 -3.34
C ILE A 64 -16.15 12.34 -3.14
N ASP A 65 -16.66 12.94 -4.22
CA ASP A 65 -17.80 13.87 -4.11
C ASP A 65 -18.99 13.21 -3.43
N LEU A 66 -19.33 11.98 -3.84
CA LEU A 66 -20.37 11.16 -3.19
C LEU A 66 -20.05 10.86 -1.71
N ALA A 67 -18.82 10.42 -1.42
CA ALA A 67 -18.41 10.05 -0.06
C ALA A 67 -18.41 11.23 0.92
N PHE A 68 -18.25 12.45 0.41
CA PHE A 68 -18.23 13.70 1.17
C PHE A 68 -19.53 14.52 1.01
N GLU A 69 -20.62 13.94 0.48
CA GLU A 69 -21.91 14.63 0.30
C GLU A 69 -22.48 15.24 1.60
N LEU A 70 -22.17 14.64 2.74
CA LEU A 70 -22.61 15.11 4.06
C LEU A 70 -21.64 16.12 4.70
N GLY A 71 -20.62 16.55 3.97
CA GLY A 71 -19.59 17.49 4.41
C GLY A 71 -18.27 16.84 4.79
N ASP A 72 -17.31 17.69 5.16
CA ASP A 72 -15.95 17.27 5.46
C ASP A 72 -15.82 16.46 6.75
N VAL A 73 -14.74 15.67 6.81
CA VAL A 73 -14.34 14.95 8.01
C VAL A 73 -13.36 15.81 8.81
N GLU A 74 -13.37 15.68 10.13
CA GLU A 74 -12.46 16.41 11.01
C GLU A 74 -10.99 16.28 10.54
N GLY A 75 -10.39 17.41 10.14
CA GLY A 75 -9.00 17.48 9.71
C GLY A 75 -8.70 16.86 8.35
N MET A 76 -9.71 16.69 7.48
CA MET A 76 -9.58 16.13 6.14
C MET A 76 -10.77 16.54 5.24
N THR A 77 -10.48 17.30 4.18
CA THR A 77 -11.49 17.72 3.20
C THR A 77 -11.57 16.75 2.02
N ALA A 78 -12.66 16.84 1.25
CA ALA A 78 -12.76 16.13 -0.03
C ALA A 78 -11.58 16.45 -0.96
N GLN A 79 -11.17 17.73 -1.02
CA GLN A 79 -10.06 18.17 -1.87
C GLN A 79 -8.72 17.56 -1.44
N ASP A 80 -8.49 17.37 -0.14
CA ASP A 80 -7.27 16.72 0.36
C ASP A 80 -7.14 15.28 -0.16
N ILE A 81 -8.25 14.53 -0.17
CA ILE A 81 -8.30 13.16 -0.71
C ILE A 81 -8.14 13.17 -2.23
N LYS A 82 -8.81 14.08 -2.95
CA LYS A 82 -8.65 14.24 -4.41
C LYS A 82 -7.20 14.52 -4.82
N ASN A 83 -6.51 15.35 -4.04
CA ASN A 83 -5.08 15.62 -4.23
C ASN A 83 -4.24 14.39 -3.91
N TYR A 84 -4.57 13.64 -2.86
CA TYR A 84 -3.89 12.40 -2.52
C TYR A 84 -4.02 11.33 -3.62
N ILE A 85 -5.20 11.15 -4.22
CA ILE A 85 -5.39 10.23 -5.35
C ILE A 85 -4.51 10.61 -6.54
N ARG A 86 -4.46 11.90 -6.88
CA ARG A 86 -3.56 12.42 -7.93
C ARG A 86 -2.08 12.19 -7.62
N TYR A 87 -1.68 12.40 -6.37
CA TYR A 87 -0.31 12.11 -5.90
C TYR A 87 0.04 10.62 -6.09
N ILE A 88 -0.85 9.71 -5.68
CA ILE A 88 -0.64 8.26 -5.85
C ILE A 88 -0.62 7.87 -7.32
N ALA A 89 -1.49 8.45 -8.15
CA ALA A 89 -1.52 8.19 -9.58
C ALA A 89 -0.20 8.60 -10.26
N ASP A 90 0.32 9.80 -9.99
CA ASP A 90 1.64 10.20 -10.48
C ASP A 90 2.75 9.28 -9.95
N TRP A 91 2.73 8.95 -8.66
CA TRP A 91 3.71 8.04 -8.06
C TRP A 91 3.74 6.67 -8.75
N ARG A 92 2.57 6.08 -9.03
CA ARG A 92 2.47 4.83 -9.79
C ARG A 92 3.02 4.97 -11.21
N LEU A 93 2.73 6.07 -11.90
CA LEU A 93 3.31 6.35 -13.22
C LEU A 93 4.84 6.44 -13.16
N THR A 94 5.42 7.05 -12.11
CA THR A 94 6.88 7.06 -11.92
C THR A 94 7.46 5.65 -11.79
N GLN A 95 6.79 4.76 -11.05
CA GLN A 95 7.22 3.38 -10.84
C GLN A 95 7.16 2.57 -12.15
N LEU A 96 6.19 2.85 -13.00
CA LEU A 96 6.08 2.28 -14.35
C LEU A 96 7.01 2.95 -15.37
N ARG A 97 7.76 3.98 -14.96
CA ARG A 97 8.62 4.83 -15.81
C ARG A 97 7.85 5.49 -16.95
N LEU A 98 6.64 5.97 -16.65
CA LEU A 98 5.75 6.66 -17.58
C LEU A 98 5.65 8.16 -17.24
N PRO A 99 5.40 9.03 -18.24
CA PRO A 99 5.11 10.43 -18.00
C PRO A 99 3.99 10.64 -16.98
N THR A 100 4.25 11.48 -15.99
CA THR A 100 3.28 11.91 -14.97
C THR A 100 2.28 12.91 -15.56
N LYS A 101 1.12 13.08 -14.91
CA LYS A 101 0.01 13.89 -15.41
C LYS A 101 -0.50 14.94 -14.41
N PHE A 102 -0.33 14.73 -13.12
CA PHE A 102 -1.02 15.51 -12.09
C PHE A 102 -0.12 16.54 -11.39
N GLY A 103 1.16 16.61 -11.75
CA GLY A 103 2.07 17.66 -11.32
C GLY A 103 2.67 17.46 -9.93
N PHE A 104 2.59 16.26 -9.35
CA PHE A 104 3.28 15.92 -8.10
C PHE A 104 4.70 15.44 -8.33
N PHE A 105 4.96 14.83 -9.49
CA PHE A 105 6.27 14.35 -9.90
C PHE A 105 6.61 14.84 -11.29
N LYS A 106 7.90 15.09 -11.55
CA LYS A 106 8.41 15.55 -12.84
C LYS A 106 9.62 14.72 -13.25
N TYR A 107 9.72 14.39 -14.54
CA TYR A 107 10.92 13.77 -15.10
C TYR A 107 11.94 14.85 -15.50
N ASP A 108 13.18 14.73 -15.01
CA ASP A 108 14.26 15.70 -15.26
C ASP A 108 15.28 15.24 -16.33
N GLY A 109 15.07 14.05 -16.91
CA GLY A 109 16.00 13.41 -17.85
C GLY A 109 16.90 12.35 -17.20
N HIS A 110 17.03 12.36 -15.88
CA HIS A 110 17.83 11.42 -15.09
C HIS A 110 16.97 10.56 -14.17
N GLY A 111 15.82 11.06 -13.73
CA GLY A 111 14.89 10.37 -12.86
C GLY A 111 13.58 11.15 -12.67
N TYR A 112 12.76 10.68 -11.73
CA TYR A 112 11.56 11.39 -11.30
C TYR A 112 11.87 12.15 -10.01
N GLU A 113 11.57 13.44 -10.01
CA GLU A 113 11.66 14.31 -8.85
C GLU A 113 10.25 14.64 -8.35
N GLN A 114 10.03 14.53 -7.04
CA GLN A 114 8.81 15.00 -6.41
C GLN A 114 8.84 16.53 -6.31
N VAL A 115 7.91 17.21 -6.98
CA VAL A 115 7.85 18.68 -7.04
C VAL A 115 6.83 19.29 -6.08
N GLN A 116 5.91 18.48 -5.56
CA GLN A 116 4.93 18.90 -4.55
C GLN A 116 4.92 17.93 -3.37
N SER A 117 4.75 18.46 -2.16
CA SER A 117 4.71 17.66 -0.93
C SER A 117 3.54 16.67 -0.91
N HIS A 118 3.71 15.58 -0.16
CA HIS A 118 2.66 14.59 0.07
C HIS A 118 1.39 15.26 0.66
N PRO A 119 0.19 15.13 0.06
CA PRO A 119 -1.02 15.85 0.51
C PRO A 119 -1.51 15.49 1.92
N LEU A 120 -1.25 14.25 2.35
CA LEU A 120 -1.66 13.73 3.67
C LEU A 120 -0.44 13.21 4.47
N PRO A 121 0.46 14.09 4.96
CA PRO A 121 1.75 13.66 5.53
C PRO A 121 1.58 12.77 6.77
N TRP A 122 0.53 12.99 7.56
CA TRP A 122 0.19 12.17 8.72
C TRP A 122 -0.18 10.73 8.36
N LEU A 123 -0.63 10.47 7.12
CA LEU A 123 -1.00 9.11 6.70
C LEU A 123 0.24 8.23 6.61
N THR A 124 1.34 8.77 6.09
CA THR A 124 2.65 8.10 6.04
C THR A 124 3.12 7.71 7.43
N GLU A 125 2.97 8.62 8.42
CA GLU A 125 3.33 8.34 9.81
C GLU A 125 2.47 7.23 10.44
N ILE A 126 1.17 7.19 10.14
CA ILE A 126 0.26 6.16 10.66
C ILE A 126 0.54 4.80 10.02
N LEU A 127 0.87 4.77 8.72
CA LEU A 127 1.18 3.53 8.03
C LEU A 127 2.57 2.98 8.39
N ASN A 128 3.54 3.86 8.64
CA ASN A 128 4.91 3.49 9.06
C ASN A 128 5.05 3.23 10.57
N GLY A 129 4.23 3.88 11.40
CA GLY A 129 4.38 3.86 12.87
C GLY A 129 3.86 2.59 13.55
N VAL A 130 3.23 1.67 12.82
CA VAL A 130 2.67 0.43 13.41
C VAL A 130 3.74 -0.67 13.51
N GLU A 131 4.70 -0.75 12.59
CA GLU A 131 5.80 -1.71 12.64
C GLU A 131 7.01 -1.12 11.89
N HIS A 132 8.19 -1.12 12.53
CA HIS A 132 9.45 -0.53 12.06
C HIS A 132 9.92 -0.98 10.66
N ALA A 133 9.28 -0.50 9.60
CA ALA A 133 9.75 -0.57 8.22
C ALA A 133 9.19 0.64 7.46
N ASN A 134 10.06 1.34 6.72
CA ASN A 134 9.63 2.42 5.83
C ASN A 134 8.82 1.83 4.68
N PHE A 135 7.51 1.75 4.90
CA PHE A 135 6.52 1.13 4.03
C PHE A 135 6.47 1.73 2.62
N PHE A 136 6.99 2.94 2.45
CA PHE A 136 6.93 3.69 1.20
C PHE A 136 8.29 3.87 0.48
N GLU A 137 9.44 3.49 1.08
CA GLU A 137 10.76 3.84 0.50
C GLU A 137 11.88 2.79 0.60
N GLN A 138 11.70 1.63 1.24
CA GLN A 138 12.72 0.58 1.20
C GLN A 138 12.17 -0.83 0.94
N ARG A 139 12.96 -1.59 0.17
CA ARG A 139 12.85 -3.06 0.01
C ARG A 139 12.57 -3.69 1.36
N ALA A 140 11.58 -4.59 1.41
CA ALA A 140 11.25 -5.38 2.59
C ALA A 140 12.51 -6.04 3.19
N THR A 141 13.06 -5.42 4.24
CA THR A 141 14.00 -6.07 5.13
C THR A 141 13.24 -6.49 6.38
N GLU A 142 13.19 -7.82 6.51
CA GLU A 142 12.95 -8.61 7.72
C GLU A 142 11.51 -9.00 8.09
N TYR A 143 11.23 -10.29 7.90
CA TYR A 143 10.58 -11.10 8.93
C TYR A 143 11.51 -11.15 10.15
N SER A 144 11.36 -10.22 11.09
CA SER A 144 12.02 -10.35 12.38
C SER A 144 11.34 -11.45 13.19
N LYS A 145 12.02 -12.60 13.30
CA LYS A 145 11.72 -13.67 14.26
C LYS A 145 11.70 -13.10 15.69
N ALA A 146 10.52 -13.05 16.30
CA ALA A 146 10.28 -13.20 17.75
C ALA A 146 8.75 -13.28 17.96
N SER A 147 8.12 -14.26 18.58
CA SER A 147 8.59 -15.19 19.60
C SER A 147 7.60 -16.37 19.72
N THR A 148 8.12 -17.59 19.62
CA THR A 148 7.60 -18.71 20.40
C THR A 148 8.81 -19.30 21.11
N GLN A 149 8.97 -18.98 22.40
CA GLN A 149 9.86 -19.76 23.23
C GLN A 149 9.17 -21.11 23.49
N GLY A 150 9.81 -22.17 23.02
CA GLY A 150 9.32 -23.54 23.19
C GLY A 150 10.01 -24.47 22.19
N THR A 151 10.64 -25.53 22.68
CA THR A 151 11.24 -26.55 21.82
C THR A 151 10.13 -27.35 21.14
N TRP A 152 10.21 -27.50 19.82
CA TRP A 152 9.23 -28.25 19.03
C TRP A 152 9.27 -29.77 19.28
N GLU A 153 10.32 -30.26 19.93
CA GLU A 153 10.57 -31.68 20.17
C GLU A 153 10.71 -31.99 21.67
N GLY A 154 10.32 -33.20 22.06
CA GLY A 154 10.38 -33.71 23.43
C GLY A 154 9.04 -33.70 24.16
N SER A 155 8.92 -34.48 25.23
CA SER A 155 7.68 -34.69 26.01
C SER A 155 7.14 -33.44 26.74
N ALA A 156 7.90 -32.34 26.72
CA ALA A 156 7.51 -31.02 27.22
C ALA A 156 7.28 -29.99 26.09
N GLY A 157 7.42 -30.40 24.83
CA GLY A 157 7.19 -29.56 23.66
C GLY A 157 5.72 -29.38 23.31
N VAL A 158 5.45 -28.50 22.35
CA VAL A 158 4.10 -28.05 21.96
C VAL A 158 3.14 -29.22 21.67
N TRP A 159 3.61 -30.27 21.00
CA TRP A 159 2.80 -31.45 20.66
C TRP A 159 2.44 -32.31 21.89
N GLY A 160 3.33 -32.43 22.88
CA GLY A 160 3.08 -33.19 24.10
C GLY A 160 2.03 -32.54 25.02
N ASN A 161 1.82 -31.23 24.91
CA ASN A 161 0.75 -30.53 25.62
C ASN A 161 -0.61 -30.67 24.94
N PHE A 162 -0.67 -30.75 23.61
CA PHE A 162 -1.90 -31.05 22.88
C PHE A 162 -2.42 -32.47 23.18
N ASP A 163 -1.54 -33.47 23.24
CA ASP A 163 -1.93 -34.85 23.58
C ASP A 163 -2.49 -34.99 25.01
N LYS A 164 -2.01 -34.17 25.96
CA LYS A 164 -2.52 -34.15 27.33
C LYS A 164 -3.90 -33.52 27.45
N LEU A 165 -4.20 -32.53 26.60
CA LEU A 165 -5.53 -31.91 26.53
C LEU A 165 -6.56 -32.91 25.98
N TYR A 166 -6.23 -33.64 24.92
CA TYR A 166 -7.12 -34.66 24.35
C TYR A 166 -7.40 -35.84 25.29
N LYS A 167 -6.44 -36.23 26.15
CA LYS A 167 -6.67 -37.29 27.15
C LYS A 167 -7.50 -36.84 28.34
N LYS A 168 -7.66 -35.54 28.59
CA LYS A 168 -8.43 -35.01 29.71
C LYS A 168 -9.93 -34.93 29.41
N ASP A 169 -10.30 -34.84 28.14
CA ASP A 169 -11.70 -34.82 27.68
C ASP A 169 -12.28 -36.21 27.40
N ALA A 170 -11.46 -37.26 27.52
CA ALA A 170 -11.84 -38.66 27.30
C ALA A 170 -11.94 -39.50 28.60
N ALA A 171 -12.00 -38.84 29.77
CA ALA A 171 -12.17 -39.47 31.09
C ALA A 171 -13.41 -38.94 31.81
#